data_AF-A0A1F4DKS2-F1
#
_entry.id   AF-A0A1F4DKS2-F1
#
_cell.length_a   1.000
_cell.length_b   1.000
_cell.length_c   1.000
_cell.angle_alpha   90.00
_cell.angle_beta   90.00
_cell.angle_gamma   90.00
#
_symmetry.space_group_name_H-M   'P 1'
#
loop_
_entity.id
_entity.type
_entity.pdbx_description
1 polymer ?
#
loop_
_entity_poly.entity_id
_entity_poly.type
_entity_poly.pdbx_seq_one_letter_code
_entity_poly.pdbx_strand_id
1 'polypeptide(L)'
;MPLAVTGLIHPVWAMIAMAASITAVLTNSFAGRWLPEKKRREVHASVTYTIANMHCEHCLASIVEAVRKLDGIEDVSGEPEKKLVTVKYRTDRADPDNIREAIRTRGFEVEGIRRTPNRSPGQAWSPTNS
;
A
#
# COMPACT_ATOMS: atom_id res chain seq x y z
N MET A 1 -36.15 14.54 -51.19
CA MET A 1 -35.46 13.29 -51.56
C MET A 1 -33.98 13.53 -51.29
N PRO A 2 -33.27 12.90 -50.32
CA PRO A 2 -33.44 11.54 -49.77
C PRO A 2 -33.32 11.43 -48.22
N LEU A 3 -34.30 10.84 -47.53
CA LEU A 3 -34.16 10.39 -46.12
C LEU A 3 -34.40 8.88 -45.96
N ALA A 4 -34.56 8.16 -47.06
CA ALA A 4 -34.76 6.71 -47.07
C ALA A 4 -33.45 5.89 -46.95
N VAL A 5 -32.30 6.55 -46.75
CA VAL A 5 -30.99 5.88 -46.62
C VAL A 5 -30.73 5.39 -45.18
N THR A 6 -31.54 5.79 -44.19
CA THR A 6 -31.32 5.40 -42.79
C THR A 6 -31.98 4.07 -42.39
N GLY A 7 -32.48 3.28 -43.36
CA GLY A 7 -33.03 1.94 -43.10
C GLY A 7 -32.03 0.96 -42.47
N LEU A 8 -30.73 1.27 -42.51
CA LEU A 8 -29.66 0.50 -41.87
C LEU A 8 -29.04 1.15 -40.62
N ILE A 9 -29.44 2.37 -40.23
CA ILE A 9 -28.83 3.03 -39.07
C ILE A 9 -29.22 2.28 -37.78
N HIS A 10 -30.51 1.94 -37.62
CA HIS A 10 -31.04 1.24 -36.45
C HIS A 10 -30.42 -0.15 -36.20
N PRO A 11 -30.24 -1.03 -37.21
CA PRO A 11 -29.58 -2.32 -36.98
C PRO A 11 -28.11 -2.18 -36.60
N VAL A 12 -27.40 -1.17 -37.11
CA VAL A 12 -26.01 -0.90 -36.73
C VAL A 12 -25.91 -0.43 -35.27
N TRP A 13 -26.78 0.48 -34.84
CA TRP A 13 -26.85 0.90 -33.43
C TRP A 13 -27.17 -0.27 -32.49
N ALA A 14 -28.05 -1.19 -32.90
CA ALA A 14 -28.35 -2.40 -32.14
C ALA A 14 -27.14 -3.34 -32.02
N MET A 15 -26.37 -3.53 -33.10
CA MET A 15 -25.15 -4.33 -33.09
C MET A 15 -24.06 -3.70 -32.21
N ILE A 16 -23.92 -2.37 -32.24
CA ILE A 16 -22.99 -1.63 -31.38
C ILE A 16 -23.37 -1.78 -29.91
N ALA A 17 -24.66 -1.68 -29.56
CA ALA A 17 -25.12 -1.81 -28.18
C ALA A 17 -24.87 -3.22 -27.60
N MET A 18 -25.08 -4.27 -28.39
CA MET A 18 -24.77 -5.64 -27.98
C MET A 18 -23.26 -5.88 -27.84
N ALA A 19 -22.47 -5.39 -28.81
CA ALA A 19 -21.01 -5.49 -28.76
C ALA A 19 -20.45 -4.78 -27.52
N ALA A 20 -20.90 -3.55 -27.23
CA ALA A 20 -20.48 -2.79 -26.06
C ALA A 20 -20.87 -3.48 -24.73
N SER A 21 -22.04 -4.13 -24.69
CA SER A 21 -22.48 -4.88 -23.50
C SER A 21 -21.60 -6.11 -23.26
N ILE A 22 -21.26 -6.85 -24.31
CA ILE A 22 -20.34 -8.00 -24.24
C ILE A 22 -18.95 -7.55 -23.78
N THR A 23 -18.44 -6.45 -24.33
CA THR A 23 -17.17 -5.86 -23.90
C THR A 23 -17.24 -5.47 -22.43
N ALA A 24 -18.31 -4.81 -21.97
CA ALA A 24 -18.46 -4.43 -20.56
C ALA A 24 -18.50 -5.64 -19.62
N VAL A 25 -19.20 -6.72 -19.98
CA VAL A 25 -19.25 -7.95 -19.18
C VAL A 25 -17.88 -8.65 -19.13
N LEU A 26 -17.15 -8.70 -20.25
CA LEU A 26 -15.82 -9.28 -20.32
C LEU A 26 -14.77 -8.42 -19.59
N THR A 27 -14.82 -7.10 -19.74
CA THR A 27 -13.97 -6.17 -19.00
C THR A 27 -14.26 -6.24 -17.50
N ASN A 28 -15.52 -6.33 -17.08
CA ASN A 28 -15.87 -6.49 -15.67
C ASN A 28 -15.42 -7.86 -15.12
N SER A 29 -15.51 -8.92 -15.94
CA SER A 29 -15.07 -10.26 -15.57
C SER A 29 -13.54 -10.38 -15.47
N PHE A 30 -12.79 -9.68 -16.33
CA PHE A 30 -11.32 -9.64 -16.24
C PHE A 30 -10.85 -8.69 -15.12
N ALA A 31 -11.48 -7.52 -14.97
CA ALA A 31 -11.15 -6.55 -13.92
C ALA A 31 -11.44 -7.08 -12.51
N GLY A 32 -12.43 -7.98 -12.35
CA GLY A 32 -12.72 -8.65 -11.08
C GLY A 32 -11.57 -9.53 -10.55
N ARG A 33 -10.65 -9.94 -11.43
CA ARG A 33 -9.43 -10.69 -11.07
C ARG A 33 -8.15 -9.82 -11.06
N TRP A 34 -8.25 -8.55 -11.47
CA TRP A 34 -7.14 -7.61 -11.64
C TRP A 34 -7.18 -6.39 -10.71
N LEU A 35 -8.02 -6.41 -9.67
CA LEU A 35 -7.95 -5.41 -8.61
C LEU A 35 -6.87 -5.83 -7.60
N PRO A 36 -5.73 -5.11 -7.49
CA PRO A 36 -4.76 -5.35 -6.43
C PRO A 36 -5.46 -5.18 -5.09
N GLU A 37 -5.24 -6.15 -4.20
CA GLU A 37 -5.78 -6.33 -2.86
C GLU A 37 -6.38 -5.04 -2.26
N LYS A 38 -7.69 -4.87 -2.44
CA LYS A 38 -8.46 -3.72 -1.98
C LYS A 38 -8.45 -3.67 -0.45
N LYS A 39 -7.54 -2.88 0.13
CA LYS A 39 -7.60 -2.18 1.42
C LYS A 39 -8.56 -2.84 2.44
N ARG A 40 -8.19 -4.02 2.95
CA ARG A 40 -8.92 -4.69 4.03
C ARG A 40 -8.68 -3.87 5.30
N ARG A 41 -9.71 -3.17 5.79
CA ARG A 41 -9.82 -2.47 7.09
C ARG A 41 -8.47 -2.29 7.83
N GLU A 42 -7.86 -1.13 7.65
CA GLU A 42 -6.49 -0.81 8.09
C GLU A 42 -6.32 -0.89 9.62
N VAL A 43 -5.92 -2.06 10.13
CA VAL A 43 -5.31 -2.22 11.46
C VAL A 43 -3.78 -2.06 11.35
N HIS A 44 -3.32 -1.40 10.29
CA HIS A 44 -1.92 -1.42 9.89
C HIS A 44 -1.35 -0.03 10.13
N ALA A 45 -0.31 0.05 10.93
CA ALA A 45 0.45 1.26 11.15
C ALA A 45 1.83 1.12 10.50
N SER A 46 2.43 2.24 10.12
CA SER A 46 3.83 2.26 9.73
C SER A 46 4.65 3.03 10.75
N VAL A 47 5.86 2.54 11.00
CA VAL A 47 6.83 3.19 11.87
C VAL A 47 8.18 3.20 11.17
N THR A 48 8.83 4.35 11.19
CA THR A 48 10.15 4.56 10.62
C THR A 48 11.15 4.70 11.75
N TYR A 49 12.17 3.85 11.74
CA TYR A 49 13.30 3.85 12.66
C TYR A 49 14.51 4.47 11.99
N THR A 50 15.18 5.38 12.69
CA THR A 50 16.49 5.91 12.29
C THR A 50 17.58 5.07 12.96
N ILE A 51 18.47 4.47 12.18
CA ILE A 51 19.51 3.54 12.68
C ILE A 51 20.90 4.15 12.48
N ALA A 52 21.57 4.55 13.56
CA ALA A 52 22.85 5.25 13.48
C ALA A 52 23.94 4.44 12.76
N ASN A 53 23.96 3.13 13.01
CA ASN A 53 25.00 2.19 12.56
C ASN A 53 24.62 1.36 11.32
N MET A 54 23.67 1.81 10.49
CA MET A 54 23.35 1.13 9.23
C MET A 54 24.21 1.70 8.09
N HIS A 55 25.16 0.90 7.56
CA HIS A 55 26.13 1.34 6.53
C HIS A 55 26.11 0.48 5.26
N CYS A 56 25.30 -0.57 5.21
CA CYS A 56 25.36 -1.56 4.13
C CYS A 56 24.01 -2.21 3.83
N GLU A 57 23.80 -2.67 2.59
CA GLU A 57 22.57 -3.41 2.23
C GLU A 57 22.44 -4.72 3.00
N HIS A 58 23.55 -5.39 3.30
CA HIS A 58 23.57 -6.58 4.16
C HIS A 58 23.08 -6.30 5.59
N CYS A 59 23.34 -5.10 6.10
CA CYS A 59 22.93 -4.64 7.41
C CYS A 59 21.40 -4.49 7.42
N LEU A 60 20.86 -3.88 6.36
CA LEU A 60 19.42 -3.78 6.16
C LEU A 60 18.76 -5.15 6.03
N ALA A 61 19.32 -6.06 5.23
CA ALA A 61 18.80 -7.41 5.06
C ALA A 61 18.71 -8.16 6.40
N SER A 62 19.74 -8.03 7.23
CA SER A 62 19.77 -8.63 8.58
C SER A 62 18.65 -8.10 9.48
N ILE A 63 18.38 -6.79 9.42
CA ILE A 63 17.29 -6.14 10.16
C ILE A 63 15.93 -6.61 9.63
N VAL A 64 15.75 -6.59 8.31
CA VAL A 64 14.51 -7.04 7.64
C VAL A 64 14.19 -8.48 8.04
N GLU A 65 15.17 -9.38 8.03
CA GLU A 65 14.98 -10.77 8.43
C GLU A 65 14.62 -10.91 9.92
N ALA A 66 15.23 -10.11 10.78
CA ALA A 66 14.90 -10.10 12.21
C ALA A 66 13.46 -9.65 12.47
N VAL A 67 13.07 -8.55 11.83
CA VAL A 67 11.75 -7.94 12.01
C VAL A 67 10.68 -8.82 11.37
N ARG A 68 10.91 -9.39 10.18
CA ARG A 68 9.96 -10.31 9.52
C ARG A 68 9.67 -11.59 10.30
N LYS A 69 10.54 -11.99 11.25
CA LYS A 69 10.28 -13.14 12.14
C LYS A 69 9.27 -12.81 13.26
N LEU A 70 8.97 -11.54 13.50
CA LEU A 70 7.98 -11.13 14.50
C LEU A 70 6.56 -11.33 13.94
N ASP A 71 5.63 -11.81 14.78
CA ASP A 71 4.23 -11.96 14.40
C ASP A 71 3.57 -10.59 14.19
N GLY A 72 2.79 -10.44 13.12
CA GLY A 72 2.09 -9.19 12.81
C GLY A 72 2.88 -8.20 11.96
N ILE A 73 4.07 -8.54 11.47
CA ILE A 73 4.77 -7.75 10.45
C ILE A 73 4.24 -8.10 9.07
N GLU A 74 3.95 -7.07 8.28
CA GLU A 74 3.43 -7.25 6.92
C GLU A 74 4.48 -6.93 5.88
N ASP A 75 5.18 -5.82 6.08
CA ASP A 75 6.12 -5.30 5.13
C ASP A 75 7.23 -4.54 5.85
N VAL A 76 8.43 -4.63 5.31
CA VAL A 76 9.62 -3.94 5.83
C VAL A 76 10.38 -3.39 4.63
N SER A 77 10.57 -2.08 4.63
CA SER A 77 11.32 -1.35 3.61
C SER A 77 12.39 -0.52 4.29
N GLY A 78 13.58 -0.42 3.71
CA GLY A 78 14.64 0.43 4.25
C GLY A 78 15.35 1.21 3.18
N GLU A 79 15.87 2.37 3.59
CA GLU A 79 16.65 3.29 2.79
C GLU A 79 18.04 3.39 3.43
N PRO A 80 19.02 2.55 3.00
CA PRO A 80 20.35 2.53 3.60
C PRO A 80 21.06 3.88 3.48
N GLU A 81 20.85 4.60 2.39
CA GLU A 81 21.39 5.95 2.14
C GLU A 81 20.94 6.97 3.21
N LYS A 82 19.68 6.88 3.64
CA LYS A 82 19.09 7.79 4.63
C LYS A 82 19.16 7.24 6.06
N LYS A 83 19.66 6.02 6.23
CA LYS A 83 19.67 5.28 7.50
C LYS A 83 18.26 5.09 8.10
N LEU A 84 17.25 4.95 7.24
CA LEU A 84 15.86 4.81 7.65
C LEU A 84 15.35 3.39 7.37
N VAL A 85 14.58 2.84 8.32
CA VAL A 85 13.88 1.56 8.15
C VAL A 85 12.42 1.75 8.49
N THR A 86 11.55 1.59 7.51
CA THR A 86 10.09 1.68 7.64
C THR A 86 9.49 0.28 7.74
N VAL A 87 8.77 0.03 8.83
CA VAL A 87 8.10 -1.23 9.12
C VAL A 87 6.59 -0.99 9.07
N LYS A 88 5.88 -1.76 8.25
CA LYS A 88 4.41 -1.86 8.29
C LYS A 88 4.04 -3.07 9.14
N TYR A 89 3.26 -2.80 10.17
CA TYR A 89 2.87 -3.80 11.15
C TYR A 89 1.41 -3.63 11.53
N ARG A 90 0.85 -4.73 12.00
CA ARG A 90 -0.50 -4.79 12.53
C ARG A 90 -0.53 -4.33 13.97
N THR A 91 -1.27 -3.27 14.26
CA THR A 91 -1.37 -2.69 15.61
C THR A 91 -2.08 -3.61 16.61
N ASP A 92 -2.79 -4.63 16.14
CA ASP A 92 -3.42 -5.64 16.99
C ASP A 92 -2.49 -6.81 17.38
N ARG A 93 -1.33 -6.94 16.74
CA ARG A 93 -0.41 -8.07 16.93
C ARG A 93 1.03 -7.69 17.25
N ALA A 94 1.48 -6.54 16.77
CA ALA A 94 2.84 -6.07 16.93
C ALA A 94 2.85 -4.67 17.55
N ASP A 95 3.82 -4.46 18.44
CA ASP A 95 4.07 -3.18 19.08
C ASP A 95 5.41 -2.61 18.60
N PRO A 96 5.51 -1.29 18.31
CA PRO A 96 6.75 -0.65 17.89
C PRO A 96 7.91 -0.83 18.89
N ASP A 97 7.65 -0.92 20.19
CA ASP A 97 8.69 -1.13 21.18
C ASP A 97 9.28 -2.54 21.10
N ASN A 98 8.47 -3.56 20.78
CA ASN A 98 8.95 -4.93 20.55
C ASN A 98 9.80 -5.00 19.26
N ILE A 99 9.38 -4.29 18.21
CA ILE A 99 10.14 -4.21 16.96
C ILE A 99 11.49 -3.53 17.20
N ARG A 100 11.52 -2.45 17.98
CA ARG A 100 12.76 -1.76 18.37
C ARG A 100 13.71 -2.69 19.12
N GLU A 101 13.20 -3.48 20.05
CA GLU A 101 14.03 -4.38 20.84
C GLU A 101 14.60 -5.53 19.98
N ALA A 102 13.84 -6.04 19.02
CA ALA A 102 14.34 -7.01 18.04
C ALA A 102 15.50 -6.45 17.20
N ILE A 103 15.42 -5.16 16.81
CA ILE A 103 16.49 -4.45 16.11
C ILE A 103 17.73 -4.31 17.01
N ARG A 104 17.54 -3.94 18.28
CA ARG A 104 18.61 -3.82 19.27
C ARG A 104 19.29 -5.16 19.57
N THR A 105 18.53 -6.24 19.64
CA THR A 105 19.05 -7.61 19.84
C THR A 105 20.00 -8.02 18.72
N ARG A 106 19.82 -7.46 17.51
CA ARG A 106 20.75 -7.66 16.38
C ARG A 106 21.98 -6.75 16.41
N GLY A 107 22.13 -5.92 17.43
CA GLY A 107 23.26 -5.00 17.59
C GLY A 107 23.10 -3.65 16.91
N PHE A 108 21.88 -3.29 16.47
CA PHE A 108 21.61 -2.01 15.82
C PHE A 108 21.01 -0.99 16.79
N GLU A 109 21.54 0.22 16.79
CA GLU A 109 21.08 1.31 17.65
C GLU A 109 20.03 2.18 16.95
N VAL A 110 18.86 2.32 17.58
CA VAL A 110 17.75 3.14 17.11
C VAL A 110 17.84 4.53 17.75
N GLU A 111 18.20 5.52 16.94
CA GLU A 111 18.37 6.92 17.34
C GLU A 111 17.02 7.67 17.40
N GLY A 112 16.09 7.32 16.50
CA GLY A 112 14.80 7.99 16.39
C GLY A 112 13.68 7.07 15.92
N ILE A 113 12.46 7.39 16.35
CA ILE A 113 11.24 6.68 15.96
C ILE A 113 10.22 7.71 15.45
N ARG A 114 9.77 7.54 14.21
CA ARG A 114 8.65 8.29 13.63
C ARG A 114 7.50 7.34 13.34
N ARG A 115 6.43 7.44 14.11
CA ARG A 115 5.19 6.69 13.86
C ARG A 115 4.38 7.46 12.83
N THR A 116 4.13 6.84 11.68
CA THR A 116 3.20 7.38 10.69
C THR A 116 1.91 6.58 10.83
N PRO A 117 0.94 7.05 11.63
CA PRO A 117 -0.37 6.42 11.62
C PRO A 117 -0.89 6.49 10.18
N ASN A 118 -1.49 5.41 9.71
CA ASN A 118 -2.12 5.34 8.40
C ASN A 118 -3.38 6.21 8.36
N ARG A 119 -3.18 7.52 8.53
CA ARG A 119 -4.19 8.53 8.38
C ARG A 119 -4.08 8.93 6.92
N SER A 120 -5.08 8.52 6.13
CA SER A 120 -5.18 8.91 4.71
C SER A 120 -4.89 10.42 4.58
N PRO A 121 -4.06 10.90 3.63
CA PRO A 121 -3.60 12.31 3.54
C PRO A 121 -4.69 13.40 3.40
N GLY A 122 -5.98 13.08 3.54
CA GLY A 122 -7.11 14.01 3.49
C GLY A 122 -7.59 14.55 4.84
N GLN A 123 -6.94 14.23 5.96
CA GLN A 123 -7.26 14.81 7.27
C GLN A 123 -6.03 15.50 7.89
N ALA A 124 -5.57 16.55 7.21
CA ALA A 124 -4.74 17.57 7.83
C ALA A 124 -5.64 18.40 8.75
N TRP A 125 -5.47 18.22 10.05
CA TRP A 125 -6.10 19.02 11.08
C TRP A 125 -5.64 20.48 10.93
N SER A 126 -6.57 21.39 10.68
CA SER A 126 -6.36 22.83 10.85
C SER A 126 -6.51 23.16 12.34
N PRO A 127 -5.50 23.69 13.03
CA PRO A 127 -5.76 24.36 14.30
C PRO A 127 -6.60 25.60 13.98
N THR A 128 -7.89 25.59 14.33
CA THR A 128 -8.62 26.85 14.50
C THR A 128 -8.04 27.53 15.73
N ASN A 129 -7.15 28.50 15.50
CA ASN A 129 -6.80 29.46 16.51
C ASN A 129 -7.60 30.74 16.25
N SER A 130 -8.52 30.99 17.18
CA SER A 130 -9.04 32.25 17.72
C SER A 130 -9.39 33.39 16.76
#